data_AF-A0AAJ2F7X5-F1
#
_entry.id   AF-A0AAJ2F7X5-F1
#
_cell.length_a   1.000
_cell.length_b   1.000
_cell.length_c   1.000
_cell.angle_alpha   90.00
_cell.angle_beta   90.00
_cell.angle_gamma   90.00
#
_symmetry.space_group_name_H-M   'P 1'
#
loop_
_entity.id
_entity.type
_entity.pdbx_description
1 polymer ?
#
loop_
_entity_poly.entity_id
_entity_poly.type
_entity_poly.pdbx_seq_one_letter_code
_entity_poly.pdbx_strand_id
1 'polypeptide(L)' 'MNSIKKILGIVWILLGLATAYFGIFELGIPKFASGNQEDLVFGIIIMLVLTPIITGGLLIFGKYALSGEYDTED' A
#
# COMPACT_ATOMS: atom_id res chain seq x y z
N MET A 1 -20.93 17.07 -2.17
CA MET A 1 -19.59 16.65 -2.61
C MET A 1 -18.99 15.48 -1.79
N ASN A 2 -19.82 14.72 -1.08
CA ASN A 2 -19.35 13.69 -0.13
C ASN A 2 -19.14 12.28 -0.74
N SER A 3 -19.90 11.93 -1.79
CA SER A 3 -19.87 10.58 -2.37
C SER A 3 -18.60 10.30 -3.18
N ILE A 4 -18.08 11.29 -3.91
CA ILE A 4 -16.85 11.14 -4.72
C ILE A 4 -15.65 10.91 -3.80
N LYS A 5 -15.53 11.69 -2.71
CA LYS A 5 -14.45 11.54 -1.73
C LYS A 5 -14.48 10.16 -1.02
N LYS A 6 -15.67 9.66 -0.68
CA LYS A 6 -15.84 8.30 -0.14
C LYS A 6 -15.48 7.20 -1.14
N ILE A 7 -15.89 7.34 -2.41
CA ILE A 7 -15.52 6.40 -3.48
C ILE A 7 -14.00 6.37 -3.66
N LEU A 8 -13.35 7.55 -3.66
CA LEU A 8 -11.89 7.63 -3.70
C LEU A 8 -11.27 6.91 -2.50
N GLY A 9 -11.79 7.09 -1.28
CA GLY A 9 -11.34 6.34 -0.11
C GLY A 9 -11.35 4.82 -0.28
N ILE A 10 -12.41 4.27 -0.87
CA ILE A 10 -12.50 2.83 -1.20
C ILE A 10 -11.44 2.44 -2.23
N VAL A 11 -11.24 3.25 -3.26
CA VAL A 11 -10.20 3.02 -4.28
C VAL A 11 -8.81 2.98 -3.64
N TRP A 12 -8.51 3.88 -2.68
CA TRP A 12 -7.23 3.89 -1.99
C TRP A 12 -7.00 2.66 -1.10
N ILE A 13 -8.05 2.15 -0.45
CA ILE A 13 -7.97 0.89 0.31
C ILE A 13 -7.71 -0.29 -0.62
N LEU A 14 -8.44 -0.38 -1.73
CA LEU A 14 -8.24 -1.44 -2.72
C LEU A 14 -6.83 -1.40 -3.32
N LEU A 15 -6.31 -0.21 -3.61
CA LEU A 15 -4.93 -0.02 -4.05
C LEU A 15 -3.94 -0.43 -2.95
N GLY A 16 -4.21 -0.09 -1.69
CA GLY A 16 -3.38 -0.54 -0.56
C GLY A 16 -3.28 -2.08 -0.49
N LEU A 17 -4.41 -2.78 -0.59
CA LEU A 17 -4.46 -4.24 -0.61
C LEU A 17 -3.75 -4.84 -1.84
N ALA A 18 -3.94 -4.24 -3.01
CA ALA A 18 -3.23 -4.65 -4.22
C ALA A 18 -1.71 -4.48 -4.06
N THR A 19 -1.27 -3.35 -3.51
CA THR A 19 0.16 -3.07 -3.29
C THR A 19 0.77 -4.01 -2.27
N ALA A 20 0.02 -4.40 -1.23
CA ALA A 20 0.44 -5.43 -0.28
C ALA A 20 0.67 -6.79 -0.98
N TYR A 21 -0.26 -7.19 -1.84
CA TYR A 21 -0.15 -8.43 -2.60
C TYR A 21 1.06 -8.41 -3.53
N PHE A 22 1.19 -7.39 -4.39
CA PHE A 22 2.31 -7.29 -5.32
C PHE A 22 3.67 -7.12 -4.61
N GLY A 23 3.71 -6.33 -3.53
CA GLY A 23 4.93 -6.11 -2.74
C GLY A 23 5.46 -7.38 -2.10
N ILE A 24 4.58 -8.25 -1.60
CA ILE A 24 4.97 -9.51 -0.95
C ILE A 24 5.20 -10.62 -1.97
N PHE A 25 4.18 -10.93 -2.79
CA PHE A 25 4.18 -12.14 -3.61
C PHE A 25 4.97 -12.00 -4.90
N GLU A 26 4.94 -10.82 -5.51
CA GLU A 26 5.52 -10.62 -6.84
C GLU A 26 6.91 -9.98 -6.80
N LEU A 27 7.15 -9.09 -5.83
CA LEU A 27 8.43 -8.37 -5.70
C LEU A 27 9.29 -8.90 -4.56
N GLY A 28 8.68 -9.26 -3.43
CA GLY A 28 9.39 -9.73 -2.24
C GLY A 28 9.90 -11.17 -2.38
N ILE A 29 8.99 -12.14 -2.40
CA ILE A 29 9.32 -13.58 -2.37
C ILE A 29 10.30 -14.00 -3.48
N PRO A 30 10.13 -13.59 -4.76
CA PRO A 30 11.04 -14.02 -5.83
C PRO A 30 12.48 -13.56 -5.62
N LYS A 31 12.68 -12.42 -4.94
CA LYS A 31 14.02 -11.90 -4.63
C LYS A 31 14.79 -12.78 -3.64
N PHE A 32 14.09 -13.48 -2.73
CA PHE A 32 14.72 -14.45 -1.82
C PHE A 32 15.16 -15.74 -2.53
N ALA A 33 14.52 -16.09 -3.64
CA ALA A 33 14.84 -17.29 -4.41
C ALA A 33 15.98 -17.08 -5.44
N SER A 34 16.43 -15.84 -5.64
CA SER A 34 17.42 -15.48 -6.68
C SER A 34 18.84 -16.00 -6.42
N GLY A 35 19.20 -16.26 -5.15
CA GLY A 35 20.56 -16.66 -4.76
C GLY A 35 21.60 -15.53 -4.78
N ASN A 36 21.25 -14.32 -5.22
CA ASN A 36 22.13 -13.15 -5.19
C ASN A 36 21.98 -12.40 -3.87
N GLN A 37 23.10 -12.05 -3.23
CA GLN A 37 23.08 -11.31 -1.96
C GLN A 37 22.47 -9.91 -2.11
N GLU A 38 22.72 -9.24 -3.24
CA GLU A 38 22.15 -7.92 -3.53
C GLU A 38 20.62 -7.97 -3.64
N ASP A 39 20.10 -8.95 -4.38
CA ASP A 39 18.66 -9.17 -4.53
C ASP A 39 18.01 -9.54 -3.19
N LEU A 40 18.69 -10.31 -2.34
CA LEU A 40 18.20 -10.68 -1.02
C LEU A 40 18.05 -9.45 -0.12
N VAL A 41 19.05 -8.56 -0.08
CA VAL A 41 18.95 -7.28 0.66
C VAL A 41 17.79 -6.44 0.13
N PHE A 42 17.67 -6.36 -1.19
CA PHE A 42 16.58 -5.62 -1.84
C PHE A 42 15.20 -6.20 -1.51
N GLY A 43 15.07 -7.52 -1.50
CA GLY A 43 13.85 -8.24 -1.13
C GLY A 43 13.44 -7.97 0.32
N ILE A 44 14.40 -7.95 1.26
CA ILE A 44 14.13 -7.61 2.67
C ILE A 44 13.62 -6.18 2.80
N ILE A 45 14.25 -5.21 2.12
CA ILE A 45 13.81 -3.81 2.15
C ILE A 45 12.39 -3.68 1.59
N ILE A 46 12.10 -4.32 0.45
CA ILE A 46 10.77 -4.29 -0.16
C ILE A 46 9.74 -4.88 0.81
N MET A 47 10.00 -6.04 1.41
CA MET A 47 9.00 -6.72 2.24
C MET A 47 8.81 -6.08 3.61
N LEU A 48 9.88 -5.60 4.26
CA LEU A 48 9.82 -5.11 5.66
C LEU A 48 9.73 -3.59 5.79
N VAL A 49 10.13 -2.84 4.77
CA VAL A 49 10.16 -1.37 4.83
C VAL A 49 9.20 -0.79 3.80
N LEU A 50 9.43 -1.08 2.51
CA LEU A 50 8.71 -0.41 1.42
C LEU A 50 7.23 -0.80 1.40
N THR A 51 6.92 -2.10 1.41
CA THR A 51 5.55 -2.62 1.36
C THR A 51 4.70 -2.16 2.54
N PRO A 52 5.14 -2.26 3.81
CA PRO A 52 4.34 -1.79 4.94
C PRO A 52 4.18 -0.28 4.96
N ILE A 53 5.18 0.51 4.53
CA ILE A 53 5.04 1.98 4.44
C ILE A 53 4.00 2.35 3.39
N ILE A 54 4.08 1.78 2.18
CA ILE A 54 3.15 2.11 1.09
C ILE A 54 1.74 1.60 1.41
N THR A 55 1.62 0.34 1.80
CA THR A 55 0.34 -0.28 2.16
C THR A 55 -0.29 0.44 3.36
N GLY A 56 0.48 0.68 4.43
CA GLY A 56 0.00 1.37 5.61
C GLY A 56 -0.45 2.79 5.29
N GLY A 57 0.32 3.54 4.50
CA GLY A 57 -0.04 4.88 4.04
C GLY A 57 -1.34 4.90 3.25
N LEU A 58 -1.49 3.99 2.27
CA LEU A 58 -2.69 3.91 1.43
C LEU A 58 -3.93 3.49 2.22
N LEU A 59 -3.80 2.54 3.14
CA LEU A 59 -4.89 2.10 4.00
C LEU A 59 -5.32 3.19 4.99
N ILE A 60 -4.36 3.88 5.60
CA ILE A 60 -4.64 5.00 6.52
C ILE A 60 -5.33 6.13 5.76
N PHE A 61 -4.83 6.50 4.59
CA PHE A 61 -5.41 7.52 3.72
C PHE A 61 -6.84 7.16 3.30
N GLY A 62 -7.05 5.94 2.83
CA GLY A 62 -8.38 5.46 2.44
C GLY A 62 -9.35 5.40 3.62
N LYS A 63 -8.89 5.05 4.82
CA LYS A 63 -9.69 5.07 6.06
C LYS A 63 -10.12 6.49 6.41
N TYR A 64 -9.22 7.47 6.40
CA TYR A 64 -9.56 8.87 6.69
C TYR A 64 -10.48 9.48 5.62
N ALA A 65 -10.33 9.10 4.36
CA ALA A 65 -11.23 9.49 3.28
C ALA A 65 -12.64 8.89 3.42
N LEU A 66 -12.75 7.67 3.95
CA LEU A 66 -14.04 7.07 4.27
C LEU A 66 -14.72 7.70 5.49
N SER A 67 -13.95 8.04 6.51
CA SER A 67 -14.44 8.74 7.71
C SER A 67 -14.92 10.16 7.43
N GLY A 68 -14.64 10.71 6.23
CA GLY A 68 -15.05 12.06 5.87
C GLY A 68 -14.20 13.15 6.51
N GLU A 69 -13.03 12.82 7.07
CA GLU A 69 -12.15 13.83 7.68
C GLU A 69 -11.47 14.73 6.64
N TYR A 70 -11.43 14.31 5.37
CA TYR A 70 -11.05 15.16 4.24
C TYR A 70 -12.24 15.97 3.67
N ASP A 71 -13.38 15.98 4.36
CA ASP A 71 -14.46 16.89 4.04
C ASP A 71 -14.13 18.26 4.66
N THR A 72 -13.25 18.99 3.99
CA THR A 72 -13.11 20.44 4.21
C THR A 72 -14.44 21.09 3.82
N GLU A 73 -15.10 21.70 4.80
CA GLU A 73 -16.22 22.60 4.60
C GLU A 73 -15.78 23.75 3.68
N ASP A 74 -16.26 23.71 2.44
CA ASP A 74 -16.64 24.90 1.68
C ASP A 74 -18.17 24.89 1.54
#